data_AF-A0A950LBQ3-F1
#
_entry.id   AF-A0A950LBQ3-F1
#
_cell.length_a   1.000
_cell.length_b   1.000
_cell.length_c   1.000
_cell.angle_alpha   90.00
_cell.angle_beta   90.00
_cell.angle_gamma   90.00
#
_symmetry.space_group_name_H-M   'P 1'
#
loop_
_entity.id
_entity.type
_entity.pdbx_description
1 polymer ?
#
loop_
_entity_poly.entity_id
_entity_poly.type
_entity_poly.pdbx_seq_one_letter_code
_entity_poly.pdbx_strand_id
1 'polypeptide(L)'
;MEERVAIVTGGLRGLGRAMAFGLAREGFRIVAVGHIDTDIAEVEALTAGGGMPGQLLPIVADLRRPADCDRVRCNRRSTGQASRSSTSSLR
;
A
#
# COMPACT_ATOMS: atom_id res chain seq x y z
N MET A 1 11.08 -7.56 16.53
CA MET A 1 11.50 -7.34 15.13
C MET A 1 10.74 -6.13 14.63
N GLU A 2 11.43 -5.08 14.18
CA GLU A 2 10.80 -3.81 13.79
C GLU A 2 10.02 -3.96 12.48
N GLU A 3 8.84 -3.35 12.42
CA GLU A 3 8.01 -3.31 11.22
C GLU A 3 8.67 -2.42 10.16
N ARG A 4 9.05 -3.01 9.03
CA ARG A 4 9.72 -2.31 7.94
C ARG A 4 8.70 -1.86 6.91
N VAL A 5 8.57 -0.54 6.74
CA VAL A 5 7.66 0.06 5.77
C VAL A 5 8.46 0.80 4.70
N ALA A 6 8.12 0.57 3.43
CA ALA A 6 8.66 1.33 2.31
C ALA A 6 7.54 2.03 1.52
N ILE A 7 7.84 3.20 0.99
CA ILE A 7 6.98 3.96 0.08
C ILE A 7 7.64 3.94 -1.29
N VAL A 8 6.90 3.51 -2.31
CA VAL A 8 7.37 3.46 -3.70
C VAL A 8 6.53 4.43 -4.52
N THR A 9 7.11 5.58 -4.85
CA THR A 9 6.40 6.73 -5.47
C THR A 9 5.88 6.45 -6.90
N GLY A 10 6.41 5.44 -7.57
CA GLY A 10 5.95 4.92 -8.87
C GLY A 10 5.63 3.43 -8.82
N GLY A 11 5.08 2.96 -7.70
CA GLY A 11 4.91 1.54 -7.37
C GLY A 11 3.84 0.80 -8.18
N LEU A 12 3.04 1.48 -9.01
CA LEU A 12 1.93 0.83 -9.72
C LEU A 12 2.31 0.23 -11.08
N ARG A 13 3.43 0.63 -11.68
CA ARG A 13 3.84 0.15 -13.01
C ARG A 13 5.35 -0.03 -13.18
N GLY A 14 5.73 -0.73 -14.25
CA GLY A 14 7.11 -0.86 -14.70
C GLY A 14 8.07 -1.30 -13.60
N LEU A 15 9.24 -0.65 -13.53
CA LEU A 15 10.28 -0.95 -12.55
C LEU A 15 9.84 -0.71 -11.11
N GLY A 16 9.06 0.36 -10.85
CA GLY A 16 8.61 0.67 -9.49
C GLY A 16 7.70 -0.43 -8.94
N ARG A 17 6.82 -1.01 -9.78
CA ARG A 17 6.03 -2.20 -9.41
C ARG A 17 6.91 -3.40 -9.10
N ALA A 18 7.89 -3.71 -9.95
CA ALA A 18 8.80 -4.83 -9.71
C ALA A 18 9.55 -4.67 -8.37
N MET A 19 10.02 -3.45 -8.06
CA MET A 19 10.66 -3.15 -6.76
C MET A 19 9.69 -3.29 -5.59
N ALA A 20 8.46 -2.77 -5.72
CA ALA A 20 7.43 -2.87 -4.68
C ALA A 20 7.12 -4.33 -4.34
N PHE A 21 6.96 -5.19 -5.35
CA PHE A 21 6.75 -6.62 -5.15
C PHE A 21 7.99 -7.32 -4.58
N GLY A 22 9.20 -6.96 -5.03
CA GLY A 22 10.44 -7.49 -4.47
C GLY A 22 10.57 -7.20 -2.97
N LEU A 23 10.31 -5.96 -2.55
CA LEU A 23 10.35 -5.56 -1.14
C LEU A 23 9.25 -6.25 -0.32
N ALA A 24 8.04 -6.39 -0.87
CA ALA A 24 6.96 -7.12 -0.20
C ALA A 24 7.36 -8.58 0.11
N ARG A 25 8.04 -9.26 -0.83
CA ARG A 25 8.57 -10.63 -0.64
C ARG A 25 9.64 -10.73 0.45
N GLU A 26 10.40 -9.66 0.66
CA GLU A 26 11.37 -9.53 1.76
C GLU A 26 10.70 -9.19 3.11
N GLY A 27 9.36 -9.13 3.17
CA GLY A 27 8.58 -8.89 4.38
C GLY A 27 8.34 -7.41 4.71
N PHE A 28 8.60 -6.50 3.77
CA PHE A 28 8.25 -5.10 3.94
C PHE A 28 6.76 -4.86 3.69
N ARG A 29 6.20 -3.88 4.40
CA ARG A 29 4.89 -3.30 4.08
C ARG A 29 5.10 -2.16 3.10
N ILE A 30 4.35 -2.18 2.01
CA ILE A 30 4.60 -1.28 0.88
C ILE A 30 3.41 -0.37 0.68
N VAL A 31 3.69 0.92 0.57
CA VAL A 31 2.76 1.90 0.00
C VAL A 31 3.20 2.13 -1.45
N ALA A 32 2.46 1.58 -2.40
CA ALA A 32 2.73 1.73 -3.83
C ALA A 32 1.92 2.91 -4.37
N VAL A 33 2.61 3.99 -4.74
CA VAL A 33 1.96 5.21 -5.22
C VAL A 33 1.99 5.25 -6.74
N GLY A 34 0.91 5.73 -7.33
CA GLY A 34 0.84 6.15 -8.72
C GLY A 34 -0.16 7.30 -8.87
N HIS A 35 -0.28 7.85 -10.07
CA HIS A 35 -1.19 8.98 -10.34
C HIS A 35 -2.36 8.60 -11.26
N ILE A 36 -2.41 7.36 -11.73
CA ILE A 36 -3.49 6.84 -12.59
C ILE A 36 -4.26 5.79 -11.79
N ASP A 37 -5.58 5.94 -11.72
CA ASP A 37 -6.43 5.03 -10.93
C ASP A 37 -6.56 3.65 -11.55
N THR A 38 -6.59 3.57 -12.88
CA THR A 38 -6.70 2.30 -13.61
C THR A 38 -5.54 1.34 -13.33
N ASP A 39 -4.39 1.85 -12.87
CA ASP A 39 -3.23 1.03 -12.50
C ASP A 39 -3.45 0.26 -11.17
N ILE A 40 -4.41 0.69 -10.33
CA ILE A 40 -4.70 0.04 -9.03
C ILE A 40 -5.20 -1.39 -9.23
N ALA A 41 -6.19 -1.58 -10.12
CA ALA A 41 -6.86 -2.87 -10.29
C ALA A 41 -5.88 -3.98 -10.71
N GLU A 42 -4.91 -3.65 -11.57
CA GLU A 42 -3.85 -4.59 -11.97
C GLU A 42 -2.98 -5.00 -10.77
N VAL A 43 -2.58 -4.02 -9.95
CA VAL A 43 -1.74 -4.25 -8.78
C VAL A 43 -2.48 -5.06 -7.70
N GLU A 44 -3.76 -4.78 -7.46
CA GLU A 44 -4.58 -5.55 -6.52
C GLU A 44 -4.75 -7.01 -6.97
N ALA A 45 -5.04 -7.24 -8.26
CA ALA A 45 -5.16 -8.58 -8.82
C ALA A 45 -3.84 -9.37 -8.69
N LEU A 46 -2.70 -8.74 -8.99
CA LEU A 46 -1.37 -9.34 -8.84
C LEU A 46 -1.02 -9.63 -7.38
N THR A 47 -1.43 -8.76 -6.46
CA THR A 47 -1.17 -8.93 -5.02
C THR A 47 -2.00 -10.10 -4.44
N ALA A 48 -3.25 -10.23 -4.88
CA ALA A 48 -4.13 -11.34 -4.51
C ALA A 48 -3.63 -12.68 -5.08
N GLY A 49 -3.23 -12.72 -6.35
CA GLY A 49 -2.69 -13.94 -6.99
C GLY A 49 -1.27 -14.32 -6.55
N GLY A 50 -0.46 -13.34 -6.14
CA GLY A 50 0.94 -13.52 -5.73
C GLY A 50 1.14 -13.98 -4.29
N GLY A 51 0.07 -14.23 -3.53
CA GLY A 51 0.17 -14.68 -2.14
C GLY A 51 0.72 -13.64 -1.17
N MET A 52 0.58 -12.35 -1.48
CA MET A 52 1.02 -11.22 -0.63
C MET A 52 -0.16 -10.39 -0.10
N PRO A 53 -1.25 -11.00 0.41
CA PRO A 53 -2.44 -10.26 0.82
C PRO A 53 -2.10 -9.27 1.94
N GLY A 54 -2.43 -7.99 1.72
CA GLY A 54 -2.24 -6.94 2.72
C GLY A 54 -0.80 -6.48 2.95
N GLN A 55 0.17 -6.92 2.13
CA GLN A 55 1.54 -6.40 2.19
C GLN A 55 1.75 -5.15 1.33
N LEU A 56 0.95 -4.97 0.28
CA LEU A 56 1.06 -3.85 -0.64
C LEU A 56 -0.26 -3.07 -0.66
N LEU A 57 -0.16 -1.77 -0.39
CA LEU A 57 -1.27 -0.80 -0.41
C LEU A 57 -1.09 0.13 -1.62
N PRO A 58 -1.87 -0.04 -2.69
CA PRO A 58 -1.85 0.89 -3.81
C PRO A 58 -2.57 2.20 -3.44
N ILE A 59 -1.99 3.34 -3.82
CA ILE A 59 -2.56 4.68 -3.58
C ILE A 59 -2.42 5.53 -4.85
N VAL A 60 -3.53 6.18 -5.22
CA VAL A 60 -3.49 7.26 -6.21
C VAL A 60 -3.20 8.58 -5.52
N ALA A 61 -2.11 9.23 -5.92
CA ALA A 61 -1.69 10.52 -5.39
C ALA A 61 -0.89 11.30 -6.44
N ASP A 62 -1.11 12.62 -6.53
CA ASP A 62 -0.28 13.51 -7.32
C ASP A 62 0.82 14.09 -6.42
N LEU A 63 2.01 13.48 -6.46
CA LEU A 63 3.15 13.85 -5.61
C LEU A 63 3.73 15.26 -5.89
N ARG A 64 3.21 15.99 -6.89
CA ARG A 64 3.50 17.42 -7.08
C ARG A 64 2.74 18.29 -6.09
N ARG A 65 1.71 17.76 -5.42
CA ARG A 65 0.86 18.46 -4.46
C ARG A 65 1.30 18.10 -3.03
N PRO A 66 1.71 19.08 -2.20
CA PRO A 66 2.13 18.80 -0.82
C PRO A 66 1.09 18.04 0.00
N ALA A 67 -0.20 18.36 -0.18
CA ALA A 67 -1.30 17.67 0.50
C ALA A 67 -1.36 16.16 0.20
N ASP A 68 -1.02 15.75 -1.02
CA ASP A 68 -1.02 14.34 -1.41
C ASP A 68 0.19 13.59 -0.84
N CYS A 69 1.34 14.26 -0.70
CA CYS A 69 2.50 13.72 0.02
C CYS A 69 2.15 13.41 1.48
N ASP A 70 1.40 14.30 2.13
CA ASP A 70 0.94 14.10 3.50
C ASP A 70 0.00 12.90 3.63
N ARG A 71 -0.90 12.71 2.65
CA ARG A 71 -1.79 11.54 2.60
C ARG A 71 -1.03 10.23 2.44
N VAL A 72 -0.06 10.18 1.53
CA VAL A 72 0.81 9.00 1.33
C VAL A 72 1.56 8.66 2.63
N ARG A 73 2.10 9.67 3.33
CA ARG A 73 2.78 9.49 4.62
C ARG A 73 1.84 8.95 5.71
N CYS A 74 0.61 9.44 5.80
CA CYS A 74 -0.36 9.03 6.81
C CYS A 74 -0.86 7.58 6.62
N ASN A 75 -0.95 7.11 5.37
CA ASN A 75 -1.43 5.76 5.04
C ASN A 75 -0.44 4.62 5.36
N ARG A 76 0.70 4.93 5.98
CA ARG A 76 1.67 3.94 6.47
C ARG A 76 1.11 2.92 7.47
N ARG A 77 0.00 3.24 8.17
CA ARG A 77 -0.45 2.50 9.38
C ARG A 77 -1.49 1.40 9.14
N SER A 78 -2.15 1.31 7.99
CA SER A 78 -3.44 0.60 7.89
C SER A 78 -3.40 -0.85 7.38
N THR A 79 -2.27 -1.38 6.90
CA THR A 79 -2.27 -2.73 6.32
C THR A 79 -2.45 -3.87 7.35
N GLY A 80 -2.50 -3.56 8.65
CA GLY A 80 -2.58 -4.54 9.75
C GLY A 80 -3.86 -4.53 10.59
N GLN A 81 -4.92 -3.83 10.18
CA GLN A 81 -6.20 -3.85 10.92
C GLN A 81 -7.36 -4.23 10.00
N ALA A 82 -7.37 -5.49 9.58
CA ALA A 82 -8.64 -6.20 9.41
C ALA A 82 -9.28 -6.32 10.81
N SER A 83 -10.26 -5.46 11.07
CA SER A 83 -11.34 -5.61 12.05
C SER A 83 -11.07 -6.59 13.21
N ARG A 84 -10.43 -6.11 14.29
CA ARG A 84 -10.96 -6.47 15.61
C ARG A 84 -12.19 -5.59 15.80
N SER A 85 -13.34 -6.23 15.62
CA SER A 85 -14.64 -5.71 16.03
C SER A 85 -14.57 -5.17 17.45
N SER A 86 -14.94 -3.91 17.63
CA SER A 86 -15.30 -3.35 18.93
C SER A 86 -16.41 -2.33 18.72
N THR A 87 -17.50 -2.76 18.10
CA THR A 87 -18.82 -2.24 18.43
C THR A 87 -19.27 -3.01 19.69
N SER A 88 -18.70 -2.66 20.83
CA SER A 88 -19.36 -2.83 22.14
C SER A 88 -20.44 -1.75 22.14
N SER A 89 -21.71 -2.05 21.85
CA SER A 89 -22.65 -2.78 22.69
C SER A 89 -22.71 -2.20 24.11
N LEU A 90 -23.82 -1.49 24.38
CA LEU A 90 -24.39 -1.07 25.66
C LEU A 90 -23.52 -0.20 26.60
N ARG A 91 -23.85 1.09 26.70
CA ARG A 91 -24.73 1.67 27.74
C ARG A 91 -24.98 3.16 27.48
#